data_AF-A0A2V9M567-F1
#
_entry.id   AF-A0A2V9M567-F1
#
_cell.length_a   1.000
_cell.length_b   1.000
_cell.length_c   1.000
_cell.angle_alpha   90.00
_cell.angle_beta   90.00
_cell.angle_gamma   90.00
#
_symmetry.space_group_name_H-M   'P 1'
#
loop_
_entity.id
_entity.type
_entity.pdbx_description
1 polymer ?
#
loop_
_entity_poly.entity_id
_entity_poly.type
_entity_poly.pdbx_seq_one_letter_code
_entity_poly.pdbx_strand_id
1 'polypeptide(L)'
;MGCRPNLIGDPRFPGSRGRQQQEEQWLNPAAFEAGFGSSPGIINAPDPSVFDEWWRFGNMGLRNPAVRAPGYWNLDVSLSKEFHLTESRYFSFRWEIYNALNHQNLGIPNTDWCLPPNPDGSVDLVHQFGCQFGKITNVQTDPRAMQFGLKFYW
;
A
#
# COMPACT_ATOMS: atom_id res chain seq x y z
N MET A 1 20.93 -2.12 -0.76
CA MET A 1 20.97 -3.38 0.02
C MET A 1 20.10 -3.17 1.24
N GLY A 2 18.87 -3.68 1.24
CA GLY A 2 17.92 -3.41 2.32
C GLY A 2 18.10 -4.41 3.46
N CYS A 3 18.92 -4.07 4.46
CA CYS A 3 18.85 -4.77 5.74
C CYS A 3 17.44 -4.62 6.31
N ARG A 4 16.85 -5.71 6.83
CA ARG A 4 15.54 -5.65 7.47
C ARG A 4 15.60 -4.73 8.71
N PRO A 5 14.47 -4.15 9.14
CA PRO A 5 14.42 -3.44 10.41
C PRO A 5 14.51 -4.41 11.59
N ASN A 6 14.83 -3.86 12.75
CA ASN A 6 14.61 -4.50 14.03
C ASN A 6 13.14 -4.35 14.44
N LEU A 7 12.58 -5.42 14.95
CA LEU A 7 11.25 -5.48 15.53
C LEU A 7 11.38 -5.40 17.05
N ILE A 8 10.98 -4.26 17.62
CA ILE A 8 11.10 -3.95 19.05
C ILE A 8 9.75 -3.99 19.78
N GLY A 9 8.64 -4.12 19.04
CA GLY A 9 7.28 -4.19 19.58
C GLY A 9 6.30 -4.87 18.62
N ASP A 10 5.01 -4.77 18.90
CA ASP A 10 3.95 -5.27 18.00
C ASP A 10 3.70 -4.28 16.85
N PRO A 11 3.89 -4.68 15.57
CA PRO A 11 3.60 -3.82 14.41
C PRO A 11 2.14 -3.45 14.26
N ARG A 12 1.24 -4.16 14.92
CA ARG A 12 -0.18 -3.81 14.95
C ARG A 12 -0.43 -2.91 16.15
N PHE A 13 -1.30 -1.94 15.94
CA PHE A 13 -1.76 -1.11 17.04
C PHE A 13 -2.59 -1.95 18.02
N PRO A 14 -2.40 -1.76 19.34
CA PRO A 14 -3.23 -2.40 20.34
C PRO A 14 -4.66 -1.83 20.33
N GLY A 15 -5.65 -2.69 20.57
CA GLY A 15 -7.06 -2.30 20.75
C GLY A 15 -7.92 -2.24 19.47
N SER A 16 -9.22 -1.99 19.65
CA SER A 16 -10.18 -1.87 18.56
C SER A 16 -10.19 -0.44 18.01
N ARG A 17 -9.46 -0.20 16.92
CA ARG A 17 -9.49 1.08 16.20
C ARG A 17 -10.67 1.14 15.23
N GLY A 18 -11.22 2.33 15.00
CA GLY A 18 -12.20 2.55 13.94
C GLY A 18 -11.57 2.26 12.57
N ARG A 19 -12.38 1.85 11.59
CA ARG A 19 -11.90 1.51 10.24
C ARG A 19 -11.04 2.63 9.65
N GLN A 20 -11.52 3.86 9.66
CA GLN A 20 -10.77 5.03 9.14
C GLN A 20 -9.38 5.18 9.78
N GLN A 21 -9.26 4.99 11.09
CA GLN A 21 -7.97 5.09 11.80
C GLN A 21 -7.00 3.96 11.40
N GLN A 22 -7.53 2.77 11.08
CA GLN A 22 -6.71 1.68 10.57
C GLN A 22 -6.22 1.97 9.15
N GLU A 23 -7.04 2.61 8.32
CA GLU A 23 -6.69 3.01 6.96
C GLU A 23 -5.66 4.16 6.96
N GLU A 24 -5.84 5.15 7.82
CA GLU A 24 -4.90 6.26 8.02
C GLU A 24 -3.53 5.77 8.51
N GLN A 25 -3.50 4.77 9.39
CA GLN A 25 -2.26 4.21 9.93
C GLN A 25 -2.35 2.70 10.13
N TRP A 26 -1.92 1.96 9.12
CA TRP A 26 -1.95 0.51 9.07
C TRP A 26 -0.90 -0.14 9.96
N LEU A 27 0.35 0.34 9.94
CA LEU A 27 1.45 -0.17 10.77
C LEU A 27 1.80 0.80 11.89
N ASN A 28 2.11 0.24 13.05
CA ASN A 28 2.63 0.98 14.19
C ASN A 28 4.12 1.30 13.96
N PRO A 29 4.51 2.56 13.72
CA PRO A 29 5.91 2.91 13.48
C PRO A 29 6.81 2.65 14.69
N ALA A 30 6.26 2.74 15.92
CA ALA A 30 7.03 2.53 17.15
C ALA A 30 7.46 1.07 17.38
N ALA A 31 6.93 0.13 16.59
CA ALA A 31 7.32 -1.28 16.65
C ALA A 31 8.59 -1.59 15.85
N PHE A 32 9.03 -0.65 15.01
CA PHE A 32 10.15 -0.83 14.10
C PHE A 32 11.29 0.09 14.51
N GLU A 33 12.50 -0.43 14.36
CA GLU A 33 13.74 0.32 14.52
C GLU A 33 14.64 -0.02 13.32
N ALA A 34 15.53 0.89 12.93
CA ALA A 34 16.52 0.59 11.91
C ALA A 34 17.40 -0.60 12.33
N GLY A 35 17.88 -1.38 11.37
CA GLY A 35 18.76 -2.54 11.64
C GLY A 35 20.04 -2.15 12.40
N PHE A 36 20.53 -0.92 12.15
CA PHE A 36 21.67 -0.30 12.82
C PHE A 36 21.32 0.44 14.13
N GLY A 37 20.06 0.36 14.59
CA GLY A 37 19.59 1.00 15.82
C GLY A 37 19.27 2.50 15.71
N SER A 38 18.85 3.11 16.82
CA SER A 38 18.49 4.53 16.90
C SER A 38 19.43 5.37 17.78
N SER A 39 20.68 4.94 18.00
CA SER A 39 21.60 5.66 18.88
C SER A 39 21.98 7.03 18.26
N PRO A 40 21.98 8.13 19.03
CA PRO A 40 22.30 9.47 18.51
C PRO A 40 23.70 9.58 17.89
N GLY A 41 24.63 8.71 18.29
CA GLY A 41 25.99 8.65 17.72
C GLY A 41 26.01 8.18 16.26
N ILE A 42 25.11 7.27 15.89
CA ILE A 42 25.01 6.74 14.52
C ILE A 42 24.25 7.69 13.60
N ILE A 43 23.19 8.31 14.12
CA ILE A 43 22.32 9.22 13.35
C ILE A 43 23.07 10.51 12.98
N ASN A 44 23.87 11.05 13.91
CA ASN A 44 24.55 12.34 13.73
C ASN A 44 25.96 12.23 13.12
N ALA A 45 26.57 11.05 13.15
CA ALA A 45 27.87 10.79 12.55
C ALA A 45 27.83 9.46 11.78
N PRO A 46 27.30 9.46 10.55
CA PRO A 46 27.17 8.25 9.75
C PRO A 46 28.52 7.82 9.17
N ASP A 47 29.42 7.35 10.05
CA ASP A 47 30.66 6.71 9.66
C ASP A 47 30.55 5.19 9.87
N PRO A 48 30.39 4.40 8.79
CA PRO A 48 30.30 2.95 8.86
C PRO A 48 31.60 2.26 9.31
N SER A 49 32.72 2.99 9.41
CA SER A 49 33.99 2.48 9.94
C SER A 49 34.11 2.62 11.46
N VAL A 50 33.26 3.45 12.09
CA VAL A 50 33.31 3.75 13.53
C VAL A 50 32.33 2.92 14.33
N PHE A 51 31.20 2.49 13.74
CA PHE A 51 30.17 1.72 14.44
C PHE A 51 29.93 0.35 13.78
N ASP A 52 30.11 -0.73 14.55
CA ASP A 52 29.83 -2.12 14.11
C ASP A 52 28.34 -2.34 13.75
N GLU A 53 27.45 -1.52 14.30
CA GLU A 53 25.99 -1.60 14.12
C GLU A 53 25.55 -1.41 12.67
N TRP A 54 26.34 -0.73 11.82
CA TRP A 54 26.09 -0.61 10.37
C TRP A 54 26.12 -1.95 9.63
N TRP A 55 26.82 -2.93 10.18
CA TRP A 55 27.02 -4.24 9.56
C TRP A 55 26.08 -5.31 10.12
N ARG A 56 25.15 -4.93 10.99
CA ARG A 56 24.18 -5.85 11.58
C ARG A 56 22.95 -5.99 10.69
N PHE A 57 22.43 -7.22 10.63
CA PHE A 57 21.14 -7.49 10.02
C PHE A 57 20.04 -7.25 11.05
N GLY A 58 18.92 -6.66 10.64
CA GLY A 58 17.76 -6.56 11.52
C GLY A 58 17.16 -7.92 11.85
N ASN A 59 16.55 -8.00 13.03
CA ASN A 59 16.00 -9.23 13.60
C ASN A 59 14.61 -9.62 13.05
N MET A 60 13.98 -8.79 12.20
CA MET A 60 12.64 -9.06 11.70
C MET A 60 12.62 -10.29 10.77
N GLY A 61 11.66 -11.19 11.01
CA GLY A 61 11.44 -12.36 10.17
C GLY A 61 11.07 -11.99 8.72
N LEU A 62 11.49 -12.82 7.75
CA LEU A 62 11.25 -12.59 6.31
C LEU A 62 9.77 -12.41 5.96
N ARG A 63 8.88 -13.10 6.67
CA ARG A 63 7.43 -13.07 6.45
C ARG A 63 6.73 -12.75 7.76
N ASN A 64 6.72 -11.47 8.14
CA ASN A 64 5.95 -11.04 9.30
C ASN A 64 4.46 -10.92 8.92
N PRO A 65 3.55 -11.71 9.54
CA PRO A 65 2.11 -11.61 9.29
C PRO A 65 1.52 -10.24 9.64
N ALA A 66 2.22 -9.44 10.43
CA ALA A 66 1.79 -8.12 10.84
C ALA A 66 1.96 -7.05 9.76
N VAL A 67 2.81 -7.29 8.74
CA VAL A 67 3.09 -6.35 7.63
C VAL A 67 2.32 -6.76 6.36
N ARG A 68 1.19 -7.46 6.51
CA ARG A 68 0.34 -7.80 5.37
C ARG A 68 -0.52 -6.62 4.96
N ALA A 69 -0.65 -6.42 3.65
CA ALA A 69 -1.57 -5.45 3.08
C ALA A 69 -3.04 -5.80 3.41
N PRO A 70 -3.96 -4.82 3.33
CA PRO A 70 -5.39 -5.07 3.43
C PRO A 70 -5.87 -6.13 2.43
N GLY A 71 -6.98 -6.79 2.77
CA GLY A 71 -7.62 -7.73 1.86
C GLY A 71 -8.08 -7.02 0.59
N TYR A 72 -7.81 -7.63 -0.57
CA TYR A 72 -8.23 -7.16 -1.87
C TYR A 72 -9.37 -8.03 -2.40
N TRP A 73 -10.44 -7.41 -2.88
CA TRP A 73 -11.46 -8.09 -3.65
C TRP A 73 -12.13 -7.14 -4.64
N ASN A 74 -12.35 -7.62 -5.85
CA ASN A 74 -13.04 -6.89 -6.90
C ASN A 74 -14.02 -7.81 -7.62
N LEU A 75 -15.14 -7.24 -8.09
CA LEU A 75 -16.15 -7.95 -8.86
C LEU A 75 -16.47 -7.15 -10.11
N ASP A 76 -16.15 -7.73 -11.26
CA ASP A 76 -16.51 -7.18 -12.57
C ASP A 76 -17.62 -8.03 -13.19
N VAL A 77 -18.61 -7.37 -13.79
CA VAL A 77 -19.80 -8.01 -14.35
C VAL A 77 -19.96 -7.60 -15.80
N SER A 78 -20.19 -8.57 -16.67
CA SER A 78 -20.57 -8.32 -18.07
C SER A 78 -21.85 -9.06 -18.40
N LEU A 79 -22.80 -8.34 -18.99
CA LEU A 79 -24.04 -8.88 -19.52
C LEU A 79 -24.09 -8.60 -21.01
N SER A 80 -24.16 -9.65 -21.82
CA SER A 80 -24.40 -9.55 -23.25
C SER A 80 -25.68 -10.27 -23.65
N LYS A 81 -26.42 -9.68 -24.58
CA LYS A 81 -27.62 -10.29 -25.14
C LYS A 81 -27.81 -9.90 -26.59
N GLU A 82 -28.14 -10.90 -27.40
CA GLU A 82 -28.48 -10.72 -28.81
C GLU A 82 -30.00 -10.73 -28.98
N PHE A 83 -30.53 -9.63 -29.51
CA PHE A 83 -31.93 -9.48 -29.87
C PHE A 83 -32.07 -9.73 -31.37
N HIS A 84 -32.55 -10.92 -31.73
CA HIS A 84 -32.78 -11.32 -33.11
C HIS A 84 -34.10 -10.75 -33.61
N LEU A 85 -34.05 -9.93 -34.66
CA LEU A 85 -35.24 -9.43 -35.35
C LEU A 85 -35.62 -10.34 -36.52
N THR A 86 -34.63 -10.80 -37.28
CA THR A 86 -34.76 -11.79 -38.36
C THR A 86 -33.56 -12.74 -38.32
N GLU A 87 -33.53 -13.74 -39.21
CA GLU A 87 -32.40 -14.68 -39.33
C GLU A 87 -31.06 -13.99 -39.69
N SER A 88 -31.12 -12.85 -40.39
CA SER A 88 -29.93 -12.08 -40.80
C SER A 88 -29.72 -10.77 -40.02
N ARG A 89 -30.74 -10.26 -39.31
CA ARG A 89 -30.68 -8.96 -38.62
C ARG A 89 -30.85 -9.11 -37.12
N TYR A 90 -29.84 -8.69 -36.37
CA TYR A 90 -29.87 -8.74 -34.91
C TYR A 90 -29.12 -7.56 -34.27
N PHE A 91 -29.52 -7.23 -33.05
CA PHE A 91 -28.81 -6.29 -32.20
C PHE A 91 -28.01 -7.05 -31.14
N SER A 92 -26.72 -6.75 -31.03
CA SER A 92 -25.90 -7.20 -29.90
C SER A 92 -25.84 -6.07 -28.87
N PHE A 93 -26.42 -6.30 -27.71
CA PHE A 93 -26.33 -5.42 -26.54
C PHE A 93 -25.27 -5.98 -25.60
N ARG A 94 -24.37 -5.10 -25.13
CA ARG A 94 -23.37 -5.42 -24.12
C ARG A 94 -23.38 -4.36 -23.04
N TRP A 95 -23.40 -4.79 -21.80
CA TRP A 95 -23.27 -3.96 -20.62
C TRP A 95 -22.12 -4.49 -19.78
N GLU A 96 -21.19 -3.61 -19.42
CA GLU A 96 -20.05 -3.91 -18.55
C GLU A 96 -20.09 -3.02 -17.33
N ILE A 97 -19.84 -3.61 -16.17
CA ILE A 97 -19.70 -2.92 -14.89
C ILE A 97 -18.38 -3.35 -14.29
N TYR A 98 -17.44 -2.41 -14.20
CA TYR A 98 -16.19 -2.57 -13.48
C TYR A 98 -16.40 -2.13 -12.04
N ASN A 99 -15.90 -2.89 -11.07
CA ASN A 99 -16.13 -2.67 -9.63
C ASN A 99 -17.64 -2.57 -9.29
N ALA A 100 -18.40 -3.62 -9.62
CA ALA A 100 -19.87 -3.66 -9.48
C ALA A 100 -20.37 -3.37 -8.05
N LEU A 101 -19.64 -3.84 -7.03
CA LEU A 101 -19.97 -3.62 -5.62
C LEU A 101 -19.47 -2.27 -5.08
N ASN A 102 -18.78 -1.47 -5.91
CA ASN A 102 -18.18 -0.18 -5.55
C ASN A 102 -17.35 -0.28 -4.26
N HIS A 103 -16.57 -1.34 -4.13
CA HIS A 103 -15.69 -1.52 -2.99
C HIS A 103 -14.37 -0.80 -3.23
N GLN A 104 -13.97 0.00 -2.24
CA GLN A 104 -12.68 0.67 -2.27
C GLN A 104 -11.61 -0.29 -1.76
N ASN A 105 -10.78 -0.79 -2.68
CA ASN A 105 -9.59 -1.55 -2.31
C ASN A 105 -8.46 -0.58 -1.97
N LEU A 106 -8.00 -0.68 -0.73
CA LEU A 106 -6.89 0.10 -0.22
C LEU A 106 -5.57 -0.37 -0.83
N GLY A 107 -4.66 0.57 -1.05
CA GLY A 107 -3.32 0.27 -1.51
C GLY A 107 -2.44 -0.41 -0.45
N ILE A 108 -1.20 -0.64 -0.84
CA ILE A 108 -0.19 -1.19 0.06
C ILE A 108 0.27 -0.06 1.00
N PRO A 109 0.44 -0.33 2.32
CA PRO A 109 1.01 0.63 3.25
C PRO A 109 2.41 1.06 2.81
N ASN A 110 2.73 2.34 2.99
CA ASN A 110 4.06 2.86 2.74
C ASN A 110 5.07 2.20 3.71
N THR A 111 6.18 1.67 3.16
CA THR A 111 7.25 1.00 3.92
C THR A 111 8.55 1.79 3.95
N ASP A 112 8.55 3.00 3.40
CA ASP A 112 9.69 3.90 3.40
C ASP A 112 9.91 4.45 4.81
N TRP A 113 11.17 4.53 5.21
CA TRP A 113 11.56 5.01 6.53
C TRP A 113 11.82 6.52 6.51
N CYS A 114 11.51 7.20 7.61
CA CYS A 114 11.77 8.62 7.77
C CYS A 114 13.28 8.82 7.91
N LEU A 115 13.90 9.43 6.89
CA LEU A 115 15.33 9.75 6.93
C LEU A 115 15.58 10.88 7.95
N PRO A 116 16.71 10.86 8.66
CA PRO A 116 17.11 11.99 9.50
C PRO A 116 17.33 13.24 8.61
N PRO A 117 17.09 14.46 9.12
CA PRO A 117 17.33 15.69 8.36
C PRO A 117 18.74 15.75 7.80
N ASN A 118 18.91 16.49 6.69
CA ASN A 118 20.23 16.74 6.11
C ASN A 118 21.16 17.43 7.15
N PRO A 119 22.50 17.38 6.95
CA PRO A 119 23.45 18.01 7.86
C PRO A 119 23.24 19.53 8.08
N ASP A 120 22.54 20.19 7.17
CA ASP A 120 22.14 21.60 7.23
C ASP A 120 20.80 21.84 7.96
N GLY A 121 20.16 20.78 8.48
CA GLY A 121 18.85 20.80 9.13
C GLY A 121 17.66 20.90 8.17
N SER A 122 17.89 20.87 6.86
CA SER A 122 16.82 20.91 5.86
C SER A 122 16.12 19.55 5.72
N VAL A 123 14.84 19.59 5.35
CA VAL A 123 14.03 18.42 5.00
C VAL A 123 13.51 18.58 3.57
N ASP A 124 14.05 17.80 2.64
CA ASP A 124 13.57 17.78 1.26
C ASP A 124 12.32 16.87 1.10
N LEU A 125 11.80 16.79 -0.12
CA LEU A 125 10.62 15.97 -0.43
C LEU A 125 10.83 14.47 -0.15
N VAL A 126 12.06 13.96 -0.25
CA VAL A 126 12.38 12.55 0.04
C VAL A 126 12.30 12.28 1.54
N HIS A 127 12.77 13.23 2.36
CA HIS A 127 12.63 13.16 3.82
C HIS A 127 11.15 13.17 4.23
N GLN A 128 10.34 14.09 3.68
CA GLN A 128 8.92 14.20 4.02
C GLN A 128 8.10 12.99 3.55
N PHE A 129 8.42 12.43 2.38
CA PHE A 129 7.76 11.24 1.85
C PHE A 129 8.07 9.98 2.67
N GLY A 130 9.32 9.84 3.14
CA GLY A 130 9.75 8.74 4.01
C GLY A 130 9.07 8.74 5.39
N CYS A 131 8.53 9.87 5.85
CA CYS A 131 7.84 9.95 7.15
C CYS A 131 6.35 9.53 7.09
N GLN A 132 5.92 8.85 6.02
CA GLN A 132 4.59 8.25 5.91
C GLN A 132 4.56 6.75 6.22
N PHE A 133 5.60 6.22 6.88
CA PHE A 133 5.69 4.79 7.23
C PHE A 133 4.40 4.27 7.86
N GLY A 134 3.92 3.15 7.35
CA GLY A 134 2.74 2.47 7.84
C GLY A 134 1.41 3.08 7.42
N LYS A 135 1.38 4.15 6.63
CA LYS A 135 0.14 4.78 6.15
C LYS A 135 -0.24 4.28 4.76
N ILE A 136 -1.54 4.21 4.49
CA ILE A 136 -2.05 3.91 3.15
C ILE A 136 -2.50 5.23 2.53
N THR A 137 -1.79 5.68 1.50
CA THR A 137 -2.05 6.97 0.85
C THR A 137 -2.86 6.85 -0.44
N ASN A 138 -3.00 5.63 -0.97
CA ASN A 138 -3.60 5.40 -2.28
C ASN A 138 -4.65 4.28 -2.22
N VAL A 139 -5.55 4.31 -3.20
CA VAL A 139 -6.47 3.22 -3.53
C VAL A 139 -5.95 2.46 -4.74
N GLN A 140 -6.17 1.15 -4.78
CA GLN A 140 -5.66 0.30 -5.84
C GLN A 140 -6.63 0.13 -7.02
N THR A 141 -7.93 0.34 -6.80
CA THR A 141 -8.95 0.13 -7.82
C THR A 141 -9.68 1.42 -8.15
N ASP A 142 -10.04 1.55 -9.41
CA ASP A 142 -10.89 2.64 -9.87
C ASP A 142 -12.29 2.55 -9.24
N PRO A 143 -12.98 3.70 -9.09
CA PRO A 143 -14.40 3.73 -8.75
C PRO A 143 -15.23 2.94 -9.77
N ARG A 144 -16.45 2.56 -9.38
CA ARG A 144 -17.36 1.84 -10.26
C ARG A 144 -17.57 2.56 -11.60
N ALA A 145 -17.26 1.87 -12.69
CA ALA A 145 -17.45 2.36 -14.05
C ALA A 145 -18.42 1.46 -14.81
N MET A 146 -19.30 2.06 -15.60
CA MET A 146 -20.29 1.34 -16.41
C MET A 146 -20.14 1.72 -17.88
N GLN A 147 -20.13 0.72 -18.75
CA GLN A 147 -20.02 0.90 -20.19
C GLN A 147 -21.13 0.13 -20.90
N PHE A 148 -21.72 0.76 -21.91
CA PHE A 148 -22.79 0.18 -22.70
C PHE A 148 -22.38 0.19 -24.17
N GLY A 149 -22.58 -0.94 -24.83
CA GLY A 149 -22.35 -1.12 -26.26
C GLY A 149 -23.61 -1.64 -26.92
N LEU A 150 -24.00 -0.99 -28.01
CA LEU A 150 -25.06 -1.48 -28.90
C LEU A 150 -24.47 -1.61 -30.31
N LYS A 151 -24.54 -2.81 -30.88
CA LYS A 151 -24.10 -3.08 -32.23
C LYS A 151 -25.23 -3.67 -33.06
N PHE A 152 -25.42 -3.15 -34.26
CA PHE A 152 -26.40 -3.64 -35.20
C PHE A 152 -25.72 -4.48 -36.29
N TYR A 153 -26.32 -5.60 -36.62
CA TYR A 153 -25.90 -6.51 -37.69
C TYR A 153 -27.04 -6.63 -38.70
N TRP A 154 -26.71 -6.51 -40.00
CA TRP A 154 -27.67 -6.44 -41.10
C TRP A 154 -27.30 -7.34 -42.27
#